data_AF-A0AAP2Z4M1-F1
#
_entry.id   AF-A0AAP2Z4M1-F1
#
_cell.length_a   1.000
_cell.length_b   1.000
_cell.length_c   1.000
_cell.angle_alpha   90.00
_cell.angle_beta   90.00
_cell.angle_gamma   90.00
#
_symmetry.space_group_name_H-M   'P 1'
#
loop_
_entity.id
_entity.type
_entity.pdbx_description
1 polymer ?
#
loop_
_entity_poly.entity_id
_entity_poly.type
_entity_poly.pdbx_seq_one_letter_code
_entity_poly.pdbx_strand_id
1 'polypeptide(L)'
;MAGISISGMDSLLETLDFGGSGTASYTVRADTDYAVYVEFGSSRNKAQPFLRPAVEETMRDADSLLGDEITPDSIAEAVAEDIADNAQRIAPVDTGKLERSIEVRER
;
A
#
# COMPACT_ATOMS: atom_id res chain seq x y z
N MET A 1 8.75 -5.34 -12.56
CA MET A 1 7.73 -5.27 -11.49
C MET A 1 8.10 -4.13 -10.57
N ALA A 2 7.23 -3.13 -10.41
CA ALA A 2 7.43 -2.04 -9.47
C ALA A 2 6.62 -2.37 -8.20
N GLY A 3 7.27 -2.33 -7.04
CA GLY A 3 6.64 -2.49 -5.74
C GLY A 3 7.15 -1.39 -4.82
N ILE A 4 6.26 -0.81 -4.02
CA ILE A 4 6.63 0.16 -2.99
C ILE A 4 6.64 -0.61 -1.67
N SER A 5 7.81 -0.67 -1.03
CA SER A 5 7.98 -1.20 0.31
C SER A 5 7.74 -0.06 1.28
N ILE A 6 6.60 -0.06 1.98
CA ILE A 6 6.37 0.86 3.09
C ILE A 6 6.97 0.19 4.32
N SER A 7 8.11 0.70 4.77
CA SER A 7 8.64 0.40 6.10
C SER A 7 8.43 1.65 6.94
N GLY A 8 7.51 1.61 7.90
CA GLY A 8 7.16 2.74 8.79
C GLY A 8 8.24 3.07 9.82
N MET A 9 9.52 3.11 9.41
CA MET A 9 10.65 2.84 10.30
C MET A 9 11.45 4.08 10.77
N ASP A 10 11.17 5.29 10.30
CA ASP A 10 11.98 6.46 10.72
C ASP A 10 11.55 7.09 12.06
N SER A 11 10.35 6.81 12.56
CA SER A 11 9.89 7.27 13.89
C SER A 11 9.84 6.16 14.95
N LEU A 12 10.21 4.93 14.56
CA LEU A 12 10.11 3.71 15.37
C LEU A 12 11.45 3.27 15.98
N LEU A 13 12.57 3.85 15.52
CA LEU A 13 13.93 3.44 15.84
C LEU A 13 14.37 3.80 17.28
N GLU A 14 13.62 4.67 17.98
CA GLU A 14 13.94 5.09 19.36
C GLU A 14 13.13 4.33 20.44
N THR A 15 12.15 3.49 20.07
CA THR A 15 11.19 2.89 21.05
C THR A 15 11.21 1.35 21.15
N LEU A 16 11.82 0.59 20.23
CA LEU A 16 11.66 -0.89 20.18
C LEU A 16 12.97 -1.69 20.27
N ASP A 17 13.83 -1.42 21.24
CA ASP A 17 14.91 -2.36 21.65
C ASP A 17 14.38 -3.48 22.59
N PHE A 18 13.22 -4.08 22.30
CA PHE A 18 12.73 -5.23 23.07
C PHE A 18 11.86 -6.20 22.21
N GLY A 19 12.51 -7.19 21.60
CA GLY A 19 12.06 -8.58 21.69
C GLY A 19 10.77 -9.04 20.97
N GLY A 20 10.41 -8.50 19.80
CA GLY A 20 9.33 -9.02 18.94
C GLY A 20 9.85 -9.46 17.57
N SER A 21 10.21 -10.73 17.41
CA SER A 21 10.76 -11.30 16.17
C SER A 21 9.63 -11.74 15.21
N GLY A 22 8.88 -10.77 14.71
CA GLY A 22 7.92 -10.96 13.64
C GLY A 22 7.34 -9.60 13.28
N THR A 23 7.89 -8.96 12.26
CA THR A 23 7.21 -7.86 11.57
C THR A 23 6.60 -8.48 10.32
N ALA A 24 5.33 -8.84 10.36
CA ALA A 24 4.62 -9.29 9.16
C ALA A 24 4.74 -8.18 8.09
N SER A 25 5.36 -8.51 6.97
CA SER A 25 5.59 -7.56 5.88
C SER A 25 4.56 -7.82 4.80
N TYR A 26 3.69 -6.84 4.54
CA TYR A 26 2.70 -6.91 3.47
C TYR A 26 3.18 -6.11 2.25
N THR A 27 2.92 -6.65 1.05
CA THR A 27 3.21 -6.01 -0.22
C THR A 27 1.92 -5.85 -1.01
N VAL A 28 1.57 -4.61 -1.33
CA VAL A 28 0.46 -4.29 -2.26
C VAL A 28 1.02 -4.22 -3.68
N ARG A 29 0.44 -5.00 -4.60
CA ARG A 29 0.91 -5.09 -6.00
C ARG A 29 -0.27 -5.08 -6.98
N ALA A 30 -0.04 -4.53 -8.16
CA ALA A 30 -0.93 -4.71 -9.31
C ALA A 30 -0.37 -5.82 -10.23
N ASP A 31 -1.12 -6.89 -10.43
CA ASP A 31 -0.74 -8.04 -11.26
C ASP A 31 -1.03 -7.83 -12.76
N THR A 32 -0.64 -6.66 -13.29
CA THR A 32 -0.67 -6.41 -14.73
C THR A 32 0.60 -5.73 -15.21
N ASP A 33 1.10 -6.16 -16.36
CA ASP A 33 2.37 -5.63 -16.92
C ASP A 33 2.30 -4.13 -17.22
N TYR A 34 1.11 -3.63 -17.54
CA TYR A 34 0.92 -2.23 -17.90
C TYR A 34 0.66 -1.31 -16.71
N ALA A 35 0.47 -1.84 -15.49
CA ALA A 35 0.24 -1.05 -14.27
C ALA A 35 1.32 0.00 -14.04
N VAL A 36 2.58 -0.33 -14.33
CA VAL A 36 3.72 0.59 -14.20
C VAL A 36 3.58 1.81 -15.11
N TYR A 37 3.11 1.61 -16.34
CA TYR A 37 2.91 2.71 -17.29
C TYR A 37 1.70 3.56 -16.93
N VAL A 38 0.72 3.02 -16.20
CA VAL A 38 -0.42 3.76 -15.69
C VAL A 38 0.02 4.65 -14.52
N GLU A 39 0.75 4.09 -13.54
CA GLU A 39 1.21 4.81 -12.34
C GLU A 39 2.15 5.98 -12.68
N PHE A 40 3.12 5.76 -13.57
CA PHE A 40 4.17 6.74 -13.89
C PHE A 40 3.95 7.47 -15.22
N GLY A 41 2.99 7.02 -16.03
CA GLY A 41 2.79 7.54 -17.38
C GLY A 41 3.79 7.00 -18.39
N SER A 42 3.66 7.46 -19.63
CA SER A 42 4.55 7.14 -20.74
C SER A 42 4.78 8.38 -21.62
N SER A 43 5.64 8.29 -22.62
CA SER A 43 5.85 9.38 -23.58
C SER A 43 4.59 9.78 -24.36
N ARG A 44 3.57 8.90 -24.41
CA ARG A 44 2.34 9.10 -25.18
C ARG A 44 1.12 9.39 -24.30
N ASN A 45 1.17 9.04 -23.01
CA ASN A 45 0.04 9.16 -22.08
C ASN A 45 0.52 9.73 -20.74
N LYS A 46 -0.25 10.66 -20.16
CA LYS A 46 0.03 11.20 -18.82
C LYS A 46 -0.11 10.11 -17.76
N ALA A 47 0.62 10.26 -16.65
CA ALA A 47 0.47 9.42 -15.47
C ALA A 47 -0.96 9.51 -14.89
N GLN A 48 -1.49 8.36 -14.49
CA GLN A 48 -2.74 8.20 -13.76
C GLN A 48 -2.43 7.38 -12.51
N PRO A 49 -1.76 7.99 -11.52
CA PRO A 49 -1.33 7.28 -10.32
C PRO A 49 -2.53 6.82 -9.51
N PHE A 50 -2.44 5.61 -8.97
CA PHE A 50 -3.48 4.97 -8.17
C PHE A 50 -2.91 4.36 -6.88
N LEU A 51 -1.67 3.86 -6.89
CA LEU A 51 -1.03 3.32 -5.69
C LEU A 51 -0.52 4.41 -4.76
N ARG A 52 0.26 5.36 -5.29
CA ARG A 52 0.77 6.47 -4.47
C ARG A 52 -0.33 7.27 -3.77
N PRO A 53 -1.40 7.72 -4.44
CA PRO A 53 -2.46 8.46 -3.76
C PRO A 53 -3.19 7.59 -2.72
N ALA A 54 -3.36 6.28 -2.96
CA ALA A 54 -3.97 5.38 -1.99
C ALA A 54 -3.14 5.25 -0.70
N VAL A 55 -1.81 5.19 -0.82
CA VAL A 55 -0.91 5.21 0.33
C VAL A 55 -1.00 6.53 1.08
N GLU A 56 -0.95 7.65 0.36
CA GLU A 56 -1.04 8.98 0.98
C GLU A 56 -2.38 9.20 1.68
N GLU A 57 -3.48 8.73 1.12
CA GLU A 57 -4.82 8.76 1.74
C GLU A 57 -4.86 7.89 3.00
N THR A 58 -4.42 6.64 2.89
CA THR A 58 -4.40 5.71 4.04
C THR A 58 -3.49 6.22 5.15
N MET A 59 -2.33 6.80 4.85
CA MET A 59 -1.45 7.36 5.87
C MET A 59 -2.02 8.60 6.55
N ARG A 60 -2.82 9.41 5.85
CA ARG A 60 -3.55 10.52 6.47
C ARG A 60 -4.64 10.01 7.42
N ASP A 61 -5.29 8.91 7.08
CA ASP A 61 -6.37 8.33 7.88
C ASP A 61 -5.83 7.47 9.04
N ALA A 62 -4.68 6.83 8.87
CA ALA A 62 -4.03 5.97 9.86
C ALA A 62 -3.65 6.72 11.14
N ASP A 63 -3.33 8.02 11.04
CA ASP A 63 -3.12 8.89 12.21
C ASP A 63 -4.33 8.89 13.16
N SER A 64 -5.54 8.61 12.65
CA SER A 64 -6.78 8.53 13.45
C SER A 64 -7.06 7.14 14.03
N LEU A 65 -6.40 6.09 13.51
CA LEU A 65 -6.64 4.68 13.87
C LEU A 65 -5.67 4.13 14.92
N LEU A 66 -4.65 4.89 15.31
CA LEU A 66 -3.71 4.57 16.39
C LEU A 66 -4.36 4.73 17.79
N GLY A 67 -5.53 4.12 17.98
CA GLY A 67 -6.16 3.94 19.29
C GLY A 67 -5.56 2.73 20.01
N ASP A 68 -5.36 2.87 21.31
CA ASP A 68 -4.67 1.95 22.23
C ASP A 68 -4.94 0.44 21.95
N GLU A 69 -3.87 -0.34 21.89
CA GLU A 69 -3.82 -1.81 21.80
C GLU A 69 -4.30 -2.45 20.49
N ILE A 70 -3.51 -2.29 19.42
CA ILE A 70 -3.54 -3.22 18.28
C ILE A 70 -2.17 -3.87 18.14
N THR A 71 -2.14 -5.18 17.88
CA THR A 71 -0.90 -5.91 17.59
C THR A 71 -0.27 -5.38 16.29
N PRO A 72 1.06 -5.20 16.20
CA PRO A 72 1.71 -4.65 15.01
C PRO A 72 1.37 -5.38 13.71
N ASP A 73 1.23 -6.70 13.76
CA ASP A 73 0.91 -7.51 12.58
C ASP A 73 -0.51 -7.28 12.07
N SER A 74 -1.49 -7.11 12.97
CA SER A 74 -2.87 -6.81 12.60
C SER A 74 -3.03 -5.40 12.05
N ILE A 75 -2.22 -4.43 12.52
CA ILE A 75 -2.17 -3.08 11.93
C ILE A 75 -1.62 -3.15 10.51
N ALA A 76 -0.51 -3.87 10.31
CA ALA A 76 0.14 -3.95 9.02
C ALA A 76 -0.76 -4.60 7.96
N GLU A 77 -1.52 -5.64 8.35
CA GLU A 77 -2.52 -6.28 7.50
C GLU A 77 -3.64 -5.30 7.14
N ALA A 78 -4.28 -4.68 8.14
CA ALA A 78 -5.39 -3.76 7.93
C ALA A 78 -4.99 -2.56 7.05
N VAL A 79 -3.81 -1.98 7.30
CA VAL A 79 -3.29 -0.87 6.48
C VAL A 79 -3.03 -1.33 5.05
N ALA A 80 -2.51 -2.54 4.84
CA ALA A 80 -2.27 -3.05 3.50
C ALA A 80 -3.57 -3.31 2.74
N GLU A 81 -4.60 -3.81 3.42
CA GLU A 81 -5.96 -3.96 2.87
C GLU A 81 -6.56 -2.61 2.49
N ASP A 82 -6.51 -1.62 3.40
CA ASP A 82 -7.01 -0.26 3.12
C ASP A 82 -6.30 0.39 1.93
N ILE A 83 -4.98 0.21 1.81
CA ILE A 83 -4.22 0.71 0.65
C ILE A 83 -4.70 0.03 -0.63
N ALA A 84 -4.94 -1.29 -0.62
CA ALA A 84 -5.42 -2.01 -1.79
C ALA A 84 -6.82 -1.54 -2.20
N ASP A 85 -7.73 -1.39 -1.25
CA ASP A 85 -9.10 -0.91 -1.48
C ASP A 85 -9.11 0.53 -2.03
N ASN A 86 -8.31 1.40 -1.43
CA ASN A 86 -8.15 2.78 -1.89
C ASN A 86 -7.55 2.82 -3.30
N ALA A 87 -6.55 1.97 -3.59
CA ALA A 87 -5.93 1.88 -4.90
C ALA A 87 -6.91 1.35 -5.96
N GLN A 88 -7.75 0.37 -5.62
CA GLN A 88 -8.81 -0.14 -6.50
C GLN A 88 -9.83 0.94 -6.85
N ARG A 89 -10.26 1.74 -5.86
CA ARG A 89 -11.22 2.83 -6.04
C ARG A 89 -10.70 3.96 -6.95
N ILE A 90 -9.39 4.23 -6.92
CA ILE A 90 -8.75 5.30 -7.70
C ILE A 90 -8.31 4.79 -9.08
N ALA A 91 -8.11 3.48 -9.24
CA ALA A 91 -7.60 2.88 -10.47
C ALA A 91 -8.49 3.22 -11.70
N PRO A 92 -7.89 3.59 -12.84
CA PRO A 92 -8.64 3.82 -14.07
C PRO A 92 -9.40 2.57 -14.55
N VAL A 93 -10.71 2.72 -14.77
CA VAL A 93 -11.62 1.61 -15.11
C VAL A 93 -12.05 1.63 -16.59
N ASP A 94 -11.20 1.15 -17.49
CA ASP A 94 -11.62 0.85 -18.88
C ASP A 94 -12.29 -0.53 -18.99
N THR A 95 -11.72 -1.54 -18.31
CA THR A 95 -12.23 -2.93 -18.29
C THR A 95 -12.29 -3.53 -16.88
N GLY A 96 -11.86 -2.78 -15.87
CA GLY A 96 -11.66 -3.25 -14.49
C GLY A 96 -10.54 -4.28 -14.32
N LYS A 97 -9.77 -4.60 -15.37
CA LYS A 97 -8.66 -5.57 -15.28
C LYS A 97 -7.55 -5.08 -14.35
N LEU A 98 -7.22 -3.79 -14.39
CA LEU A 98 -6.21 -3.19 -13.52
C LEU A 98 -6.67 -3.20 -12.07
N GLU A 99 -7.85 -2.66 -11.80
CA GLU A 99 -8.52 -2.66 -10.49
C GLU A 99 -8.49 -4.06 -9.85
N ARG A 100 -9.04 -5.07 -10.51
CA ARG A 100 -9.12 -6.45 -9.99
C ARG A 100 -7.77 -7.14 -9.85
N SER A 101 -6.69 -6.55 -10.36
CA SER A 101 -5.34 -7.11 -10.24
C SER A 101 -4.59 -6.59 -9.01
N ILE A 102 -5.15 -5.63 -8.29
CA ILE A 102 -4.53 -5.06 -7.09
C ILE A 102 -4.81 -5.99 -5.93
N GLU A 103 -3.76 -6.59 -5.37
CA GLU A 103 -3.83 -7.59 -4.30
C GLU A 103 -2.77 -7.31 -3.22
N VAL A 104 -3.09 -7.74 -2.00
CA VAL A 104 -2.17 -7.77 -0.86
C VAL A 104 -1.53 -9.15 -0.78
N ARG A 105 -0.21 -9.19 -0.57
CA ARG A 105 0.55 -10.42 -0.34
C ARG A 105 1.40 -10.27 0.91
N GLU A 106 1.34 -11.25 1.80
CA GLU A 106 2.31 -11.41 2.89
C GLU A 106 3.68 -11.83 2.31
N ARG A 107 4.78 -11.32 2.90
CA ARG A 107 6.17 -11.54 2.47
C ARG A 107 6.96 -12.38 3.46
#